data_AF-A0ABD0R7E6-F1
#
_entry.id   AF-A0ABD0R7E6-F1
#
_cell.length_a   1.000
_cell.length_b   1.000
_cell.length_c   1.000
_cell.angle_alpha   90.00
_cell.angle_beta   90.00
_cell.angle_gamma   90.00
#
_symmetry.space_group_name_H-M   'P 1'
#
loop_
_entity.id
_entity.type
_entity.pdbx_description
1 polymer ?
#
loop_
_entity_poly.entity_id
_entity_poly.type
_entity_poly.pdbx_seq_one_letter_code
_entity_poly.pdbx_strand_id
1 'polypeptide(L)'
;MCDFQEEMSGESVVSSAVPAATTRTTSFKGSSPSSKYVKLNVGGALYYTTMQTLTKQDTMLKAMFSGRMEVLTDSEGWILIDRCGKHFGTILNYLRDGVVPLPESRRETEELLAEAKYYLVQGLVDECQAALQ
;
A
#
# COMPACT_ATOMS: atom_id res chain seq x y z
N MET A 1 -37.78 59.21 8.88
CA MET A 1 -37.12 58.86 7.61
C MET A 1 -35.75 58.31 7.97
N CYS A 2 -35.61 57.00 7.85
CA CYS A 2 -34.38 56.22 7.66
C CYS A 2 -34.81 54.75 7.78
N ASP A 3 -35.50 54.27 6.75
CA ASP A 3 -35.37 52.89 6.30
C ASP A 3 -33.92 52.69 5.88
N PHE A 4 -33.25 51.64 6.36
CA PHE A 4 -32.20 51.03 5.56
C PHE A 4 -32.17 49.52 5.81
N GLN A 5 -32.31 48.83 4.70
CA GLN A 5 -32.60 47.43 4.53
C GLN A 5 -31.34 46.57 4.68
N GLU A 6 -31.55 45.38 5.24
CA GLU A 6 -30.68 44.21 5.21
C GLU A 6 -30.39 43.77 3.76
N GLU A 7 -29.16 43.31 3.46
CA GLU A 7 -28.89 42.28 2.44
C GLU A 7 -27.45 41.75 2.61
N MET A 8 -27.30 40.46 2.35
CA MET A 8 -26.21 39.58 2.75
C MET A 8 -25.53 39.00 1.50
N SER A 9 -24.23 39.20 1.31
CA SER A 9 -23.33 38.31 0.54
C SER A 9 -21.90 38.82 0.78
N GLY A 10 -20.86 38.02 1.01
CA GLY A 10 -20.64 36.64 0.62
C GLY A 10 -19.41 36.62 -0.29
N GLU A 11 -18.20 36.80 0.25
CA GLU A 11 -16.96 36.59 -0.49
C GLU A 11 -15.92 35.89 0.38
N SER A 12 -15.64 34.63 0.05
CA SER A 12 -14.58 33.82 0.66
C SER A 12 -13.23 34.19 0.03
N VAL A 13 -12.29 34.66 0.84
CA VAL A 13 -10.90 34.81 0.42
C VAL A 13 -10.20 33.44 0.49
N VAL A 14 -9.86 32.91 -0.69
CA VAL A 14 -9.06 31.70 -0.87
C VAL A 14 -7.61 31.95 -0.45
N SER A 15 -7.21 31.44 0.71
CA SER A 15 -5.80 31.37 1.11
C SER A 15 -5.11 30.24 0.35
N SER A 16 -4.03 30.57 -0.36
CA SER A 16 -3.22 29.60 -1.11
C SER A 16 -2.58 28.59 -0.15
N ALA A 17 -3.05 27.35 -0.19
CA ALA A 17 -2.40 26.22 0.44
C ALA A 17 -1.79 25.34 -0.65
N VAL A 18 -0.48 25.11 -0.54
CA VAL A 18 0.25 24.08 -1.27
C VAL A 18 -0.48 22.74 -1.06
N PRO A 19 -0.81 21.93 -2.07
CA PRO A 19 -1.57 20.71 -1.86
C PRO A 19 -0.63 19.66 -1.24
N ALA A 20 -0.58 19.64 0.09
CA ALA A 20 -0.08 18.49 0.82
C ALA A 20 -1.06 17.34 0.57
N ALA A 21 -0.58 16.26 -0.03
CA ALA A 21 -1.35 15.06 -0.34
C ALA A 21 -2.15 14.63 0.90
N THR A 22 -3.48 14.80 0.84
CA THR A 22 -4.38 14.45 1.94
C THR A 22 -4.43 12.93 2.04
N THR A 23 -3.66 12.36 2.96
CA THR A 23 -3.70 10.94 3.30
C THR A 23 -4.89 10.68 4.20
N ARG A 24 -5.68 9.65 3.89
CA ARG A 24 -6.84 9.24 4.70
C ARG A 24 -6.61 7.82 5.22
N THR A 25 -6.79 7.64 6.53
CA THR A 25 -6.89 6.32 7.13
C THR A 25 -8.28 5.77 6.84
N THR A 26 -8.38 4.65 6.15
CA THR A 26 -9.67 4.01 5.88
C THR A 26 -9.58 2.51 6.14
N SER A 27 -10.65 1.93 6.66
CA SER A 27 -10.82 0.48 6.61
C SER A 27 -11.13 0.10 5.18
N PHE A 28 -10.26 -0.68 4.54
CA PHE A 28 -10.47 -1.13 3.16
C PHE A 28 -11.69 -2.07 3.13
N LYS A 29 -12.85 -1.50 2.84
CA LYS A 29 -14.08 -2.25 2.59
C LYS A 29 -14.08 -2.56 1.11
N GLY A 30 -13.62 -3.76 0.75
CA GLY A 30 -13.42 -4.23 -0.63
C GLY A 30 -14.35 -3.54 -1.61
N SER A 31 -13.81 -2.53 -2.31
CA SER A 31 -14.59 -1.62 -3.14
C SER A 31 -15.06 -2.38 -4.36
N SER A 32 -16.32 -2.85 -4.33
CA SER A 32 -17.12 -3.30 -5.46
C SER A 32 -16.49 -4.38 -6.38
N PRO A 33 -17.28 -5.32 -6.93
CA PRO A 33 -16.76 -6.37 -7.82
C PRO A 33 -16.13 -5.85 -9.14
N SER A 34 -16.05 -4.53 -9.37
CA SER A 34 -15.60 -3.90 -10.61
C SER A 34 -14.12 -3.52 -10.65
N SER A 35 -13.42 -3.31 -9.52
CA SER A 35 -11.97 -3.08 -9.55
C SER A 35 -11.22 -4.36 -9.19
N LYS A 36 -10.91 -5.17 -10.20
CA LYS A 36 -10.08 -6.38 -10.05
C LYS A 36 -8.67 -6.07 -9.49
N TYR A 37 -8.24 -4.83 -9.62
CA TYR A 37 -6.90 -4.37 -9.29
C TYR A 37 -6.87 -3.44 -8.07
N VAL A 38 -5.76 -3.54 -7.34
CA VAL A 38 -5.38 -2.79 -6.16
C VAL A 38 -4.10 -2.02 -6.49
N LYS A 39 -4.06 -0.76 -6.06
CA LYS A 39 -2.90 0.13 -6.19
C LYS A 39 -2.13 0.18 -4.87
N LEU A 40 -0.83 -0.06 -4.93
CA LEU A 40 0.08 -0.09 -3.78
C LEU A 40 1.24 0.88 -4.03
N ASN A 41 1.50 1.76 -3.08
CA ASN A 41 2.67 2.62 -3.09
C ASN A 41 3.55 2.24 -1.89
N VAL A 42 4.68 1.59 -2.16
CA VAL A 42 5.60 1.03 -1.17
C VAL A 42 6.85 1.89 -1.12
N GLY A 43 6.87 2.86 -0.20
CA GLY A 43 7.99 3.80 -0.04
C GLY A 43 8.33 4.58 -1.32
N GLY A 44 7.32 4.91 -2.13
CA GLY A 44 7.48 5.59 -3.42
C GLY A 44 7.47 4.66 -4.64
N ALA A 45 7.57 3.35 -4.46
CA ALA A 45 7.49 2.39 -5.56
C ALA A 45 6.03 1.96 -5.82
N LEU A 46 5.58 2.13 -7.06
CA LEU A 46 4.20 1.94 -7.45
C LEU A 46 3.96 0.53 -8.01
N TYR A 47 2.98 -0.18 -7.45
CA TYR A 47 2.60 -1.52 -7.85
C TYR A 47 1.10 -1.65 -8.11
N TYR A 48 0.78 -2.43 -9.13
CA TYR A 48 -0.57 -2.88 -9.43
C TYR A 48 -0.65 -4.39 -9.24
N THR A 49 -1.64 -4.84 -8.47
CA THR A 49 -1.86 -6.26 -8.24
C THR A 49 -3.35 -6.53 -8.04
N THR A 50 -3.73 -7.78 -7.77
CA THR A 50 -5.13 -8.15 -7.51
C THR A 50 -5.33 -8.48 -6.04
N MET A 51 -6.57 -8.31 -5.58
CA MET A 51 -6.99 -8.77 -4.25
C MET A 51 -6.65 -10.24 -4.03
N GLN A 52 -6.90 -11.07 -5.05
CA GLN A 52 -6.61 -12.50 -5.04
C GLN A 52 -5.15 -12.80 -4.73
N THR A 53 -4.21 -12.03 -5.28
CA THR A 53 -2.77 -12.22 -5.02
C THR A 53 -2.44 -11.90 -3.56
N LEU A 54 -2.96 -10.77 -3.06
CA LEU A 54 -2.69 -10.30 -1.70
C LEU A 54 -3.30 -11.19 -0.62
N THR A 55 -4.41 -11.88 -0.92
CA THR A 55 -5.12 -12.76 0.02
C THR A 55 -4.88 -14.25 -0.20
N LYS A 56 -4.03 -14.63 -1.18
CA LYS A 56 -3.78 -16.04 -1.54
C LYS A 56 -3.16 -16.83 -0.39
N GLN A 57 -2.24 -16.19 0.32
CA GLN A 57 -1.39 -16.79 1.34
C GLN A 57 -1.63 -16.12 2.69
N ASP A 58 -1.32 -16.80 3.79
CA ASP A 58 -1.50 -16.24 5.13
C ASP A 58 -0.35 -15.30 5.51
N THR A 59 -0.47 -14.04 5.09
CA THR A 59 0.57 -13.01 5.21
C THR A 59 0.04 -11.75 5.88
N MET A 60 0.93 -10.84 6.26
CA MET A 60 0.56 -9.52 6.77
C MET A 60 -0.33 -8.77 5.76
N LEU A 61 -0.03 -8.88 4.46
CA LEU A 61 -0.81 -8.26 3.39
C LEU A 61 -2.25 -8.79 3.41
N LYS A 62 -2.46 -10.09 3.53
CA LYS A 62 -3.82 -10.64 3.68
C LYS A 62 -4.56 -10.03 4.87
N ALA A 63 -3.89 -9.81 6.00
CA ALA A 63 -4.48 -9.15 7.16
C ALA A 63 -4.87 -7.68 6.85
N MET A 64 -3.96 -6.90 6.23
CA MET A 64 -4.22 -5.51 5.81
C MET A 64 -5.45 -5.42 4.92
N PHE A 65 -5.56 -6.36 3.98
CA PHE A 65 -6.56 -6.35 2.93
C PHE A 65 -7.82 -7.16 3.24
N SER A 66 -7.89 -7.81 4.40
CA SER A 66 -9.08 -8.51 4.89
C SER A 66 -10.14 -7.56 5.49
N GLY A 67 -9.84 -6.26 5.55
CA GLY A 67 -10.70 -5.25 6.19
C GLY A 67 -10.59 -5.22 7.71
N ARG A 68 -9.64 -5.98 8.28
CA ARG A 68 -9.38 -6.05 9.74
C ARG A 68 -8.35 -5.03 10.23
N MET A 69 -7.63 -4.39 9.31
CA MET A 69 -6.59 -3.42 9.63
C MET A 69 -6.87 -2.11 8.91
N GLU A 70 -6.52 -1.01 9.56
CA GLU A 70 -6.54 0.30 8.93
C GLU A 70 -5.39 0.43 7.94
N VAL A 71 -5.69 0.92 6.73
CA VAL A 71 -4.68 1.22 5.72
C VAL A 71 -4.70 2.70 5.40
N LEU A 72 -3.51 3.24 5.15
CA LEU A 72 -3.36 4.60 4.66
C LEU A 72 -3.61 4.60 3.16
N THR A 73 -4.46 5.51 2.69
CA THR A 73 -4.74 5.69 1.27
C THR A 73 -4.61 7.16 0.90
N ASP A 74 -4.01 7.47 -0.24
CA ASP A 74 -3.95 8.83 -0.75
C ASP A 74 -5.22 9.24 -1.52
N SER A 75 -5.24 10.47 -2.05
CA SER A 75 -6.35 10.99 -2.84
C SER A 75 -6.55 10.28 -4.19
N GLU A 76 -5.55 9.57 -4.69
CA GLU A 76 -5.58 8.85 -5.98
C GLU A 76 -5.92 7.36 -5.84
N GLY A 77 -6.14 6.91 -4.59
CA GLY A 77 -6.49 5.54 -4.25
C GLY A 77 -5.30 4.60 -4.09
N TRP A 78 -4.07 5.11 -3.93
CA TRP A 78 -2.91 4.30 -3.59
C TRP A 78 -2.90 3.95 -2.13
N ILE A 79 -2.77 2.66 -1.84
CA ILE A 79 -2.55 2.19 -0.48
C ILE A 79 -1.07 2.35 -0.16
N LEU A 80 -0.78 3.12 0.87
CA LEU A 80 0.58 3.48 1.24
C LEU A 80 1.15 2.48 2.23
N ILE A 81 2.34 1.99 1.93
CA ILE A 81 3.13 1.12 2.80
C ILE A 81 4.46 1.82 3.07
N ASP A 82 4.75 2.05 4.35
CA ASP A 82 6.00 2.65 4.82
C ASP A 82 7.13 1.61 4.87
N ARG A 83 7.49 1.10 3.68
CA ARG A 83 8.56 0.11 3.46
C ARG A 83 9.34 0.43 2.19
N CYS A 84 10.54 -0.13 2.07
CA CYS A 84 11.30 -0.01 0.85
C CYS A 84 10.67 -0.85 -0.28
N GLY A 85 10.33 -0.22 -1.38
CA GLY A 85 9.76 -0.89 -2.54
C GLY A 85 10.73 -1.80 -3.30
N LYS A 86 12.05 -1.67 -3.12
CA LYS A 86 13.09 -2.34 -3.94
C LYS A 86 12.79 -3.83 -4.20
N HIS A 87 12.45 -4.57 -3.15
CA HIS A 87 12.22 -6.02 -3.19
C HIS A 87 10.74 -6.41 -3.22
N PHE A 88 9.82 -5.45 -3.18
CA PHE A 88 8.39 -5.73 -3.11
C PHE A 88 7.84 -6.42 -4.37
N GLY A 89 8.46 -6.17 -5.52
CA GLY A 89 8.14 -6.92 -6.75
C GLY A 89 8.39 -8.43 -6.60
N THR A 90 9.49 -8.81 -5.97
CA THR A 90 9.83 -10.21 -5.68
C THR A 90 8.84 -10.83 -4.70
N ILE A 91 8.44 -10.08 -3.67
CA ILE A 91 7.37 -10.48 -2.75
C ILE A 91 6.08 -10.77 -3.51
N LEU A 92 5.65 -9.86 -4.40
CA LEU A 92 4.43 -10.06 -5.20
C LEU A 92 4.52 -11.27 -6.11
N ASN A 93 5.66 -11.49 -6.77
CA ASN A 93 5.86 -12.66 -7.62
C ASN A 93 5.80 -13.96 -6.82
N TYR A 94 6.41 -14.00 -5.63
CA TYR A 94 6.28 -15.14 -4.73
C TYR A 94 4.81 -15.41 -4.34
N LEU A 95 4.03 -14.37 -4.05
CA LEU A 95 2.61 -14.54 -3.75
C LEU A 95 1.79 -15.03 -4.96
N ARG A 96 2.21 -14.70 -6.19
CA ARG A 96 1.54 -15.16 -7.42
C ARG A 96 1.84 -16.63 -7.70
N ASP A 97 3.13 -16.98 -7.71
CA ASP A 97 3.60 -18.25 -8.26
C ASP A 97 3.92 -19.28 -7.17
N GLY A 98 4.15 -18.82 -5.93
CA GLY A 98 4.55 -19.65 -4.79
C GLY A 98 6.06 -19.94 -4.74
N VAL A 99 6.81 -19.50 -5.75
CA VAL A 99 8.26 -19.65 -5.88
C VAL A 99 8.82 -18.41 -6.57
N VAL A 100 10.10 -18.08 -6.33
CA VAL A 100 10.77 -16.97 -7.02
C VAL A 100 12.28 -17.25 -7.09
N PRO A 101 12.97 -16.89 -8.18
CA PRO A 101 14.43 -16.94 -8.18
C PRO A 101 14.98 -15.95 -7.13
N LEU A 102 15.84 -16.45 -6.24
CA LEU A 102 16.50 -15.61 -5.25
C LEU A 102 17.63 -14.79 -5.90
N PRO A 103 17.94 -13.60 -5.35
CA PRO A 103 19.10 -12.82 -5.78
C PRO A 103 20.42 -13.60 -5.60
N GLU A 104 21.37 -13.39 -6.52
CA GLU A 104 22.71 -13.99 -6.42
C GLU A 104 23.59 -13.30 -5.35
N SER A 105 23.33 -12.02 -5.11
CA SER A 105 24.08 -11.22 -4.14
C SER A 105 23.58 -11.50 -2.72
N ARG A 106 24.51 -11.92 -1.85
CA ARG A 106 24.23 -12.12 -0.41
C ARG A 106 23.50 -10.92 0.21
N ARG A 107 23.96 -9.69 -0.11
CA ARG A 107 23.36 -8.46 0.38
C ARG A 107 21.90 -8.32 -0.06
N GLU A 108 21.59 -8.62 -1.32
CA GLU A 108 20.23 -8.51 -1.83
C GLU A 108 19.31 -9.57 -1.22
N THR A 109 19.84 -10.78 -0.96
CA THR A 109 19.11 -11.83 -0.26
C THR A 109 18.83 -11.46 1.20
N GLU A 110 19.78 -10.80 1.89
CA GLU A 110 19.56 -10.27 3.25
C GLU A 110 18.51 -9.15 3.26
N GLU A 111 18.53 -8.25 2.26
CA GLU A 111 17.51 -7.21 2.10
C GLU A 111 16.12 -7.82 1.79
N LEU A 112 16.04 -8.82 0.90
CA LEU A 112 14.81 -9.54 0.59
C LEU A 112 14.28 -10.29 1.81
N LEU A 113 15.15 -10.95 2.58
CA LEU A 113 14.80 -11.65 3.82
C LEU A 113 14.16 -10.69 4.84
N ALA A 114 14.67 -9.47 4.97
CA ALA A 114 14.10 -8.47 5.87
C ALA A 114 12.67 -8.09 5.46
N GLU A 115 12.40 -7.92 4.16
CA GLU A 115 11.04 -7.67 3.67
C GLU A 115 10.13 -8.91 3.81
N ALA A 116 10.63 -10.11 3.49
CA ALA A 116 9.87 -11.35 3.63
C ALA A 116 9.41 -11.57 5.08
N LYS A 117 10.28 -11.27 6.05
CA LYS A 117 9.93 -11.27 7.49
C LYS A 117 8.89 -10.21 7.83
N TYR A 118 9.05 -8.98 7.32
CA TYR A 118 8.09 -7.90 7.57
C TYR A 118 6.68 -8.27 7.08
N TYR A 119 6.56 -8.78 5.85
CA TYR A 119 5.27 -9.18 5.28
C TYR A 119 4.78 -10.56 5.74
N LEU A 120 5.54 -11.25 6.60
CA LEU A 120 5.24 -12.59 7.12
C LEU A 120 5.08 -13.66 6.02
N VAL A 121 5.94 -13.63 5.00
CA VAL A 121 5.95 -14.61 3.90
C VAL A 121 6.87 -15.77 4.27
N GLN A 122 6.40 -16.70 5.12
CA GLN A 122 7.28 -17.69 5.75
C GLN A 122 8.04 -18.58 4.77
N GLY A 123 7.40 -19.07 3.70
CA GLY A 123 8.11 -19.89 2.71
C GLY A 123 9.31 -19.16 2.09
N LEU A 124 9.17 -17.86 1.81
CA LEU A 124 10.27 -17.05 1.28
C LEU A 124 11.34 -16.75 2.34
N VAL A 125 10.95 -16.63 3.61
CA VAL A 125 11.90 -16.47 4.74
C VAL A 125 12.80 -17.69 4.83
N ASP A 126 12.22 -18.89 4.78
CA ASP A 126 12.96 -20.15 4.88
C ASP A 126 13.92 -20.32 3.68
N GLU A 127 13.44 -20.04 2.46
CA GLU A 127 14.25 -20.07 1.23
C GLU A 127 15.43 -19.09 1.29
N CYS A 128 15.20 -17.85 1.74
CA CYS A 128 16.26 -16.86 1.89
C CYS A 128 17.27 -17.23 2.99
N GLN A 129 16.81 -17.80 4.11
CA GLN A 129 17.70 -18.25 5.19
C GLN A 129 18.57 -19.41 4.74
N ALA A 130 18.00 -20.38 4.01
CA ALA A 130 18.75 -21.49 3.45
C ALA A 130 19.82 -21.02 2.45
N ALA A 131 19.55 -19.98 1.65
CA ALA A 131 20.51 -19.42 0.70
C ALA A 131 21.64 -18.60 1.36
N LEU A 132 21.51 -18.21 2.63
CA LEU A 132 22.50 -17.41 3.37
C LEU A 132 23.41 -18.22 4.29
N GLN A 133 23.10 -19.52 4.48
CA GLN A 133 23.91 -20.49 5.22
C GLN A 133 25.08 -20.98 4.36
#